data_AF-A0A952QNU3-F1
#
_entry.id   AF-A0A952QNU3-F1
#
_cell.length_a   1.000
_cell.length_b   1.000
_cell.length_c   1.000
_cell.angle_alpha   90.00
_cell.angle_beta   90.00
_cell.angle_gamma   90.00
#
_symmetry.space_group_name_H-M   'P 1'
#
loop_
_entity.id
_entity.type
_entity.pdbx_description
1 polymer ?
#
loop_
_entity_poly.entity_id
_entity_poly.type
_entity_poly.pdbx_seq_one_letter_code
_entity_poly.pdbx_strand_id
1 'polypeptide(L)'
;MSSEQDPYEEGKRAGLHPLLVLFGAILVMWLLINLAVPSGKQKQAAGPEISQVGTEDPDAAPVMYKVQTTLTEFNAISIVVPPQSTMSQVVGLLKQFKQARLNQTLAGMLPATSPGHKLGDQAVADLYIFSDPKYASPEVVGTLARGAHAPGNLYPQAIPFEEAMEQVRGHYRIDLNDTSNPDTGSIGFADDSGVHSKQYRRIF
;
A
#
# COMPACT_ATOMS: atom_id res chain seq x y z
N MET A 1 76.58 -40.17 24.85
CA MET A 1 76.07 -41.09 23.82
C MET A 1 74.57 -40.93 23.76
N SER A 2 74.10 -40.54 22.58
CA SER A 2 72.72 -40.24 22.21
C SER A 2 71.93 -41.52 21.92
N SER A 3 70.62 -41.48 22.18
CA SER A 3 69.55 -41.99 21.29
C SER A 3 68.19 -41.72 21.97
N GLU A 4 67.49 -40.68 21.52
CA GLU A 4 66.31 -40.76 20.65
C GLU A 4 65.03 -41.02 21.46
N GLN A 5 64.45 -39.92 21.97
CA GLN A 5 63.03 -39.85 22.29
C GLN A 5 62.29 -39.68 20.97
N ASP A 6 61.64 -40.74 20.49
CA ASP A 6 60.61 -40.62 19.45
C ASP A 6 59.46 -39.77 19.99
N PRO A 7 59.13 -38.62 19.38
CA PRO A 7 57.99 -37.82 19.78
C PRO A 7 56.70 -38.51 19.31
N TYR A 8 55.75 -38.58 20.22
CA TYR A 8 54.39 -39.07 20.01
C TYR A 8 53.75 -38.42 18.74
N GLU A 9 53.47 -39.23 17.71
CA GLU A 9 52.76 -38.77 16.51
C GLU A 9 51.25 -38.61 16.78
N GLU A 10 50.87 -37.53 17.46
CA GLU A 10 49.48 -37.09 17.50
C GLU A 10 49.15 -36.33 16.20
N GLY A 11 48.92 -37.08 15.12
CA GLY A 11 48.76 -36.46 13.80
C GLY A 11 48.03 -37.26 12.73
N LYS A 12 47.75 -38.56 12.92
CA LYS A 12 46.96 -39.36 11.97
C LYS A 12 45.47 -39.37 12.33
N ARG A 13 44.85 -38.18 12.37
CA ARG A 13 43.41 -38.11 12.11
C ARG A 13 43.25 -38.16 10.60
N ALA A 14 43.07 -39.37 10.06
CA ALA A 14 42.56 -39.60 8.71
C ALA A 14 41.08 -39.17 8.62
N GLY A 15 40.82 -37.90 8.94
CA GLY A 15 39.52 -37.26 8.85
C GLY A 15 39.60 -36.20 7.77
N LEU A 16 38.67 -36.25 6.83
CA LEU A 16 38.52 -35.22 5.80
C LEU A 16 38.51 -33.84 6.46
N HIS A 17 39.31 -32.91 5.93
CA HIS A 17 39.54 -31.59 6.53
C HIS A 17 38.20 -30.97 6.98
N PRO A 18 38.04 -30.49 8.22
CA PRO A 18 36.73 -30.11 8.77
C PRO A 18 36.00 -29.04 7.91
N LEU A 19 36.76 -28.20 7.22
CA LEU A 19 36.24 -27.24 6.25
C LEU A 19 35.60 -27.89 5.01
N LEU A 20 36.19 -28.98 4.50
CA LEU A 20 35.64 -29.75 3.37
C LEU A 20 34.36 -30.49 3.75
N VAL A 21 34.29 -31.01 4.98
CA VAL A 21 33.07 -31.64 5.51
C VAL A 21 31.94 -30.63 5.62
N LEU A 22 32.24 -29.43 6.13
CA LEU A 22 31.25 -28.35 6.23
C LEU A 22 30.76 -27.91 4.84
N PHE A 23 31.67 -27.74 3.88
CA PHE A 23 31.32 -27.41 2.50
C PHE A 23 30.47 -28.50 1.84
N GLY A 24 30.82 -29.77 2.05
CA GLY A 24 30.04 -30.90 1.57
C GLY A 24 28.63 -30.92 2.14
N ALA A 25 28.48 -30.69 3.45
CA ALA A 25 27.18 -30.64 4.10
C ALA A 25 26.32 -29.47 3.58
N ILE A 26 26.90 -28.29 3.38
CA ILE A 26 26.20 -27.13 2.82
C ILE A 26 25.75 -27.40 1.38
N LEU A 27 26.62 -27.98 0.54
CA LEU A 27 26.28 -28.30 -0.86
C LEU A 27 25.18 -29.36 -0.96
N VAL A 28 25.25 -30.41 -0.14
CA VAL A 28 24.22 -31.46 -0.11
C VAL A 28 22.88 -30.87 0.36
N MET A 29 22.89 -30.03 1.40
CA MET A 29 21.67 -29.37 1.88
C MET A 29 21.09 -28.41 0.84
N TRP A 30 21.93 -27.62 0.16
CA TRP A 30 21.50 -26.73 -0.93
C TRP A 30 20.90 -27.50 -2.11
N LEU A 31 21.47 -28.66 -2.46
CA LEU A 31 20.96 -29.53 -3.51
C LEU A 31 19.60 -30.14 -3.12
N LEU A 32 19.44 -30.59 -1.87
CA LEU A 32 18.17 -31.13 -1.38
C LEU A 32 17.06 -30.09 -1.38
N ILE A 33 17.35 -28.84 -1.02
CA ILE A 33 16.38 -27.73 -1.10
C ILE A 33 15.97 -27.50 -2.56
N ASN A 34 16.91 -27.46 -3.51
CA ASN A 34 16.59 -27.25 -4.92
C ASN A 34 15.89 -28.45 -5.58
N LEU A 35 16.12 -29.68 -5.11
CA LEU A 35 15.51 -30.89 -5.69
C LEU A 35 14.13 -31.20 -5.09
N ALA A 36 13.90 -30.87 -3.81
CA ALA A 36 12.63 -31.09 -3.12
C ALA A 36 11.62 -29.95 -3.35
N VAL A 37 12.07 -28.75 -3.76
CA VAL A 37 11.19 -27.67 -4.17
C VAL A 37 10.93 -27.82 -5.67
N PRO A 38 9.76 -28.33 -6.11
CA PRO A 38 9.41 -28.24 -7.51
C PRO A 38 9.40 -26.76 -7.90
N SER A 39 10.01 -26.42 -9.04
CA SER A 39 9.87 -25.11 -9.72
C SER A 39 8.43 -24.90 -10.21
N GLY A 40 7.48 -24.98 -9.29
CA GLY A 40 6.14 -24.48 -9.45
C GLY A 40 6.19 -23.00 -9.12
N LYS A 41 5.93 -22.17 -10.13
CA LYS A 41 5.50 -20.78 -9.95
C LYS A 41 4.69 -20.70 -8.66
N GLN A 42 5.11 -19.84 -7.72
CA GLN A 42 4.36 -19.54 -6.50
C GLN A 42 2.90 -19.31 -6.89
N LYS A 43 2.06 -20.33 -6.69
CA LYS A 43 0.63 -20.11 -6.57
C LYS A 43 0.49 -19.50 -5.18
N GLN A 44 0.58 -18.17 -5.13
CA GLN A 44 0.02 -17.40 -4.04
C GLN A 44 -1.37 -17.96 -3.77
N ALA A 45 -1.60 -18.31 -2.50
CA ALA A 45 -2.90 -18.67 -2.00
C ALA A 45 -3.92 -17.62 -2.46
N ALA A 46 -5.08 -18.08 -2.93
CA ALA A 46 -6.17 -17.27 -3.40
C ALA A 46 -6.71 -16.37 -2.26
N GLY A 47 -6.10 -15.20 -2.10
CA GLY A 47 -6.82 -14.00 -1.65
C GLY A 47 -7.75 -13.53 -2.78
N PRO A 48 -8.78 -12.72 -2.48
CA PRO A 48 -9.72 -12.26 -3.49
C PRO A 48 -8.94 -11.65 -4.66
N GLU A 49 -9.24 -12.16 -5.86
CA GLU A 49 -8.52 -11.85 -7.09
C GLU A 49 -8.26 -10.35 -7.17
N ILE A 50 -6.97 -9.99 -7.16
CA ILE A 50 -6.54 -8.68 -7.63
C ILE A 50 -6.96 -8.67 -9.09
N SER A 51 -8.15 -8.15 -9.36
CA SER A 51 -8.65 -7.97 -10.70
C SER A 51 -7.61 -7.13 -11.42
N GLN A 52 -6.83 -7.78 -12.29
CA GLN A 52 -5.83 -7.12 -13.09
C GLN A 52 -6.50 -5.93 -13.74
N VAL A 53 -5.94 -4.75 -13.50
CA VAL A 53 -6.39 -3.49 -14.09
C VAL A 53 -6.56 -3.77 -15.58
N GLY A 54 -7.80 -3.70 -16.07
CA GLY A 54 -8.07 -3.82 -17.50
C GLY A 54 -7.20 -2.80 -18.19
N THR A 55 -6.38 -3.28 -19.13
CA THR A 55 -5.32 -2.59 -19.86
C THR A 55 -5.26 -1.10 -19.58
N GLU A 56 -4.32 -0.70 -18.70
CA GLU A 56 -4.02 0.70 -18.45
C GLU A 56 -3.81 1.42 -19.78
N ASP A 57 -4.48 2.55 -19.95
CA ASP A 57 -4.22 3.44 -21.08
C ASP A 57 -3.10 4.39 -20.64
N PRO A 58 -1.84 4.14 -21.05
CA PRO A 58 -0.72 5.00 -20.68
C PRO A 58 -0.87 6.44 -21.23
N ASP A 59 -1.85 6.67 -22.11
CA ASP A 59 -2.14 7.95 -22.76
C ASP A 59 -3.42 8.62 -22.21
N ALA A 60 -3.95 8.15 -21.07
CA ALA A 60 -5.08 8.80 -20.42
C ALA A 60 -4.75 10.26 -20.08
N ALA A 61 -5.40 11.18 -20.79
CA ALA A 61 -5.15 12.62 -20.66
C ALA A 61 -5.31 13.09 -19.19
N PRO A 62 -4.45 14.03 -18.72
CA PRO A 62 -4.52 14.56 -17.36
C PRO A 62 -5.93 15.04 -16.99
N VAL A 63 -6.33 14.73 -15.75
CA VAL A 63 -7.64 15.13 -15.23
C VAL A 63 -7.50 16.45 -14.52
N MET A 64 -8.28 17.44 -14.96
CA MET A 64 -8.49 18.66 -14.17
C MET A 64 -9.27 18.29 -12.91
N TYR A 65 -8.79 18.75 -11.75
CA TYR A 65 -9.45 18.50 -10.48
C TYR A 65 -9.52 19.78 -9.65
N LYS A 66 -10.40 19.78 -8.65
CA LYS A 66 -10.52 20.84 -7.67
C LYS A 66 -10.55 20.23 -6.27
N VAL A 67 -9.72 20.75 -5.36
CA VAL A 67 -9.87 20.46 -3.94
C VAL A 67 -11.12 21.17 -3.43
N GLN A 68 -12.10 20.40 -2.94
CA GLN A 68 -13.40 20.90 -2.51
C GLN A 68 -13.43 21.15 -0.99
N THR A 69 -12.86 20.25 -0.19
CA THR A 69 -12.70 20.43 1.26
C THR A 69 -11.41 19.80 1.77
N THR A 70 -10.97 20.26 2.93
CA THR A 70 -9.86 19.71 3.70
C THR A 70 -10.24 19.72 5.17
N LEU A 71 -10.22 18.55 5.80
CA LEU A 71 -10.61 18.33 7.19
C LEU A 71 -9.38 17.84 7.94
N THR A 72 -8.62 18.78 8.53
CA THR A 72 -7.38 18.47 9.24
C THR A 72 -7.62 17.59 10.47
N GLU A 73 -8.79 17.69 11.08
CA GLU A 73 -9.20 16.85 12.21
C GLU A 73 -9.37 15.36 11.85
N PHE A 74 -9.58 15.07 10.56
CA PHE A 74 -9.68 13.71 10.02
C PHE A 74 -8.52 13.36 9.09
N ASN A 75 -7.53 14.25 8.93
CA ASN A 75 -6.49 14.16 7.91
C ASN A 75 -7.06 13.95 6.48
N ALA A 76 -8.26 14.44 6.18
CA ALA A 76 -8.99 14.10 4.96
C ALA A 76 -9.03 15.25 3.95
N ILE A 77 -8.98 14.93 2.66
CA ILE A 77 -9.18 15.85 1.54
C ILE A 77 -10.24 15.27 0.61
N SER A 78 -11.17 16.10 0.15
CA SER A 78 -12.06 15.72 -0.94
C SER A 78 -11.72 16.47 -2.22
N ILE A 79 -11.66 15.73 -3.31
CA ILE A 79 -11.27 16.21 -4.62
C ILE A 79 -12.42 15.93 -5.58
N VAL A 80 -12.79 16.93 -6.37
CA VAL A 80 -13.81 16.80 -7.42
C VAL A 80 -13.14 16.74 -8.78
N VAL A 81 -13.49 15.72 -9.55
CA VAL A 81 -13.14 15.58 -10.97
C VAL A 81 -14.40 15.70 -11.83
N PRO A 82 -14.29 16.09 -13.10
CA PRO A 82 -15.45 16.14 -13.98
C PRO A 82 -16.23 14.80 -14.05
N PRO A 83 -17.55 14.83 -14.20
CA PRO A 83 -18.37 13.61 -14.25
C PRO A 83 -18.01 12.69 -15.43
N GLN A 84 -17.53 13.26 -16.54
CA GLN A 84 -17.06 12.52 -17.70
C GLN A 84 -15.66 11.90 -17.55
N SER A 85 -14.94 12.19 -16.46
CA SER A 85 -13.61 11.61 -16.25
C SER A 85 -13.72 10.09 -16.23
N THR A 86 -12.86 9.39 -16.96
CA THR A 86 -12.89 7.92 -17.04
C THR A 86 -12.25 7.29 -15.80
N MET A 87 -12.42 5.98 -15.62
CA MET A 87 -11.74 5.26 -14.53
C MET A 87 -10.22 5.32 -14.70
N SER A 88 -9.69 5.12 -15.91
CA SER A 88 -8.24 5.21 -16.19
C SER A 88 -7.67 6.59 -15.86
N GLN A 89 -8.46 7.63 -16.11
CA GLN A 89 -8.15 9.01 -15.76
C GLN A 89 -8.06 9.22 -14.23
N VAL A 90 -8.99 8.64 -13.46
CA VAL A 90 -8.91 8.66 -11.98
C VAL A 90 -7.70 7.87 -11.48
N VAL A 91 -7.41 6.69 -12.05
CA VAL A 91 -6.19 5.93 -11.72
C VAL A 91 -4.93 6.76 -12.00
N GLY A 92 -4.88 7.44 -13.15
CA GLY A 92 -3.78 8.32 -13.52
C GLY A 92 -3.56 9.44 -12.50
N LEU A 93 -4.65 10.06 -12.03
CA LEU A 93 -4.60 11.09 -10.98
C LEU A 93 -4.07 10.54 -9.65
N LEU A 94 -4.53 9.36 -9.22
CA LEU A 94 -4.04 8.72 -7.98
C LEU A 94 -2.54 8.40 -8.07
N LYS A 95 -2.09 7.86 -9.20
CA LYS A 95 -0.66 7.60 -9.45
C LYS A 95 0.15 8.91 -9.49
N GLN A 96 -0.41 9.98 -10.06
CA GLN A 96 0.22 11.30 -10.06
C GLN A 96 0.43 11.82 -8.64
N PHE A 97 -0.58 11.72 -7.76
CA PHE A 97 -0.42 12.09 -6.35
C PHE A 97 0.62 11.23 -5.65
N LYS A 98 0.62 9.91 -5.85
CA LYS A 98 1.66 9.02 -5.31
C LYS A 98 3.05 9.42 -5.77
N GLN A 99 3.22 9.73 -7.07
CA GLN A 99 4.50 10.15 -7.61
C GLN A 99 4.93 11.51 -7.03
N ALA A 100 4.01 12.46 -6.88
CA ALA A 100 4.29 13.74 -6.23
C ALA A 100 4.70 13.56 -4.76
N ARG A 101 4.10 12.59 -4.06
CA ARG A 101 4.46 12.21 -2.69
C ARG A 101 5.86 11.58 -2.62
N LEU A 102 6.22 10.73 -3.59
CA LEU A 102 7.59 10.18 -3.76
C LEU A 102 8.62 11.27 -4.04
N ASN A 103 8.24 12.24 -4.85
CA ASN A 103 9.11 13.34 -5.25
C ASN A 103 9.09 14.52 -4.26
N GLN A 104 8.38 14.41 -3.14
CA GLN A 104 8.22 15.47 -2.13
C GLN A 104 7.61 16.77 -2.68
N THR A 105 6.81 16.69 -3.76
CA THR A 105 6.13 17.82 -4.38
C THR A 105 4.61 17.85 -4.12
N LEU A 106 4.08 16.88 -3.38
CA LEU A 106 2.64 16.79 -3.09
C LEU A 106 2.09 18.05 -2.40
N ALA A 107 2.89 18.69 -1.53
CA ALA A 107 2.51 19.93 -0.84
C ALA A 107 2.26 21.12 -1.78
N GLY A 108 2.80 21.09 -3.01
CA GLY A 108 2.49 22.09 -4.03
C GLY A 108 1.19 21.82 -4.78
N MET A 109 0.57 20.66 -4.56
CA MET A 109 -0.65 20.21 -5.25
C MET A 109 -1.85 20.15 -4.32
N LEU A 110 -1.64 19.71 -3.07
CA LEU A 110 -2.69 19.49 -2.09
C LEU A 110 -2.38 20.22 -0.78
N PRO A 111 -3.42 20.74 -0.09
CA PRO A 111 -3.24 21.35 1.23
C PRO A 111 -2.70 20.34 2.25
N ALA A 112 -2.14 20.86 3.33
CA ALA A 112 -1.69 20.06 4.46
C ALA A 112 -2.87 19.35 5.14
N THR A 113 -2.69 18.07 5.46
CA THR A 113 -3.64 17.27 6.26
C THR A 113 -3.13 17.06 7.67
N SER A 114 -1.82 16.97 7.85
CA SER A 114 -1.14 16.77 9.12
C SER A 114 -0.11 17.88 9.39
N PRO A 115 -0.52 19.15 9.50
CA PRO A 115 0.40 20.27 9.61
C PRO A 115 1.32 20.16 10.83
N GLY A 116 2.62 20.33 10.63
CA GLY A 116 3.63 20.23 11.70
C GLY A 116 3.99 18.80 12.09
N HIS A 117 3.51 17.78 11.38
CA HIS A 117 3.93 16.40 11.60
C HIS A 117 5.40 16.19 11.22
N LYS A 118 6.12 15.37 12.00
CA LYS A 118 7.58 15.17 11.85
C LYS A 118 8.00 14.58 10.50
N LEU A 119 7.08 13.88 9.84
CA LEU A 119 7.30 13.23 8.54
C LEU A 119 6.80 14.09 7.35
N GLY A 120 6.34 15.32 7.62
CA GLY A 120 5.83 16.26 6.61
C GLY A 120 4.34 16.57 6.77
N ASP A 121 3.88 17.63 6.12
CA ASP A 121 2.53 18.18 6.28
C ASP A 121 1.40 17.33 5.66
N GLN A 122 1.76 16.29 4.91
CA GLN A 122 0.86 15.25 4.37
C GLN A 122 1.30 13.84 4.82
N ALA A 123 1.87 13.73 6.01
CA ALA A 123 2.35 12.45 6.54
C ALA A 123 1.22 11.44 6.80
N VAL A 124 0.04 11.94 7.16
CA VAL A 124 -1.18 11.14 7.22
C VAL A 124 -2.22 11.87 6.38
N ALA A 125 -2.81 11.19 5.40
CA ALA A 125 -3.79 11.79 4.52
C ALA A 125 -4.77 10.77 3.94
N ASP A 126 -6.06 11.09 3.94
CA ASP A 126 -7.10 10.34 3.23
C ASP A 126 -7.70 11.20 2.11
N LEU A 127 -7.40 10.85 0.87
CA LEU A 127 -7.83 11.58 -0.31
C LEU A 127 -9.03 10.87 -0.94
N TYR A 128 -10.17 11.53 -0.98
CA TYR A 128 -11.41 11.03 -1.59
C TYR A 128 -11.69 11.74 -2.90
N ILE A 129 -11.83 11.00 -3.99
CA ILE A 129 -12.14 11.55 -5.31
C ILE A 129 -13.62 11.31 -5.63
N PHE A 130 -14.34 12.38 -5.96
CA PHE A 130 -15.75 12.35 -6.34
C PHE A 130 -15.95 13.01 -7.70
N SER A 131 -17.08 12.70 -8.36
CA SER A 131 -17.53 13.46 -9.52
C SER A 131 -18.63 14.47 -9.22
N ASP A 132 -19.50 14.18 -8.25
CA ASP A 132 -20.55 15.08 -7.82
C ASP A 132 -20.11 15.83 -6.55
N PRO A 133 -20.02 17.18 -6.58
CA PRO A 133 -19.65 18.00 -5.43
C PRO A 133 -20.51 17.78 -4.19
N LYS A 134 -21.76 17.32 -4.33
CA LYS A 134 -22.65 16.98 -3.20
C LYS A 134 -21.98 16.03 -2.21
N TYR A 135 -21.26 15.02 -2.72
CA TYR A 135 -20.60 13.99 -1.91
C TYR A 135 -19.20 14.40 -1.46
N ALA A 136 -18.64 15.49 -2.02
CA ALA A 136 -17.35 16.06 -1.62
C ALA A 136 -17.50 17.16 -0.54
N SER A 137 -18.60 17.17 0.20
CA SER A 137 -18.86 18.15 1.27
C SER A 137 -18.21 17.71 2.60
N PRO A 138 -17.89 18.66 3.51
CA PRO A 138 -17.31 18.37 4.82
C PRO A 138 -18.04 17.27 5.61
N GLU A 139 -19.37 17.31 5.65
CA GLU A 139 -20.19 16.39 6.44
C GLU A 139 -20.14 14.95 5.89
N VAL A 140 -20.14 14.82 4.56
CA VAL A 140 -20.08 13.52 3.88
C VAL A 140 -18.69 12.91 4.02
N VAL A 141 -17.65 13.70 3.78
CA VAL A 141 -16.25 13.27 3.90
C VAL A 141 -15.92 12.90 5.34
N GLY A 142 -16.38 13.69 6.31
CA GLY A 142 -16.26 13.36 7.73
C GLY A 142 -17.04 12.11 8.12
N THR A 143 -18.09 11.72 7.40
CA THR A 143 -18.78 10.44 7.60
C THR A 143 -17.93 9.28 7.08
N LEU A 144 -17.33 9.41 5.90
CA LEU A 144 -16.42 8.40 5.34
C LEU A 144 -15.16 8.21 6.19
N ALA A 145 -14.53 9.31 6.63
CA ALA A 145 -13.31 9.26 7.43
C ALA A 145 -13.53 8.68 8.84
N ARG A 146 -14.75 8.74 9.37
CA ARG A 146 -15.11 8.08 10.63
C ARG A 146 -15.31 6.57 10.49
N GLY A 147 -15.54 6.07 9.28
CA GLY A 147 -15.77 4.64 9.00
C GLY A 147 -17.19 4.16 9.28
N ALA A 148 -17.49 2.95 8.83
CA ALA A 148 -18.85 2.38 8.83
C ALA A 148 -19.42 2.12 10.23
N HIS A 149 -18.54 1.96 11.23
CA HIS A 149 -18.90 1.61 12.60
C HIS A 149 -18.87 2.79 13.57
N ALA A 150 -18.70 4.01 13.07
CA ALA A 150 -18.80 5.18 13.92
C ALA A 150 -20.21 5.25 14.54
N PRO A 151 -20.33 5.52 15.85
CA PRO A 151 -21.63 5.59 16.52
C PRO A 151 -22.51 6.67 15.86
N GLY A 152 -23.48 6.21 15.05
CA GLY A 152 -24.30 7.05 14.19
C GLY A 152 -25.18 8.07 14.92
N ASN A 153 -25.34 7.91 16.24
CA ASN A 153 -26.18 8.77 17.07
C ASN A 153 -25.45 10.00 17.62
N LEU A 154 -24.12 10.10 17.45
CA LEU A 154 -23.33 11.20 17.98
C LEU A 154 -23.18 12.38 17.00
N TYR A 155 -23.41 12.16 15.70
CA TYR A 155 -23.25 13.20 14.68
C TYR A 155 -24.38 13.11 13.64
N PRO A 156 -25.07 14.23 13.33
CA PRO A 156 -26.04 14.24 12.24
C PRO A 156 -25.34 13.84 10.93
N GLN A 157 -25.83 12.78 10.28
CA GLN A 157 -25.34 12.35 8.97
C GLN A 157 -26.23 12.97 7.89
N ALA A 158 -25.68 13.86 7.06
CA ALA A 158 -26.42 14.39 5.91
C ALA A 158 -26.66 13.33 4.84
N ILE A 159 -25.74 12.37 4.70
CA ILE A 159 -25.83 11.23 3.79
C ILE A 159 -25.31 9.99 4.54
N PRO A 160 -26.03 8.84 4.49
CA PRO A 160 -25.57 7.59 5.08
C PRO A 160 -24.19 7.15 4.55
N PHE A 161 -23.41 6.48 5.39
CA PHE A 161 -22.07 6.00 5.03
C PHE A 161 -22.07 5.16 3.74
N GLU A 162 -23.00 4.21 3.62
CA GLU A 162 -23.08 3.30 2.48
C GLU A 162 -23.40 4.04 1.18
N GLU A 163 -24.26 5.06 1.24
CA GLU A 163 -24.57 5.90 0.08
C GLU A 163 -23.35 6.73 -0.32
N ALA A 164 -22.67 7.36 0.65
CA ALA A 164 -21.49 8.15 0.40
C ALA A 164 -20.33 7.31 -0.18
N MET A 165 -20.14 6.11 0.34
CA MET A 165 -19.09 5.18 -0.08
C MET A 165 -19.22 4.79 -1.55
N GLU A 166 -20.43 4.54 -2.03
CA GLU A 166 -20.68 4.18 -3.43
C GLU A 166 -20.38 5.31 -4.43
N GLN A 167 -20.23 6.55 -3.95
CA GLN A 167 -19.92 7.72 -4.79
C GLN A 167 -18.43 8.02 -4.87
N VAL A 168 -17.60 7.35 -4.06
CA VAL A 168 -16.15 7.50 -4.12
C VAL A 168 -15.66 6.85 -5.41
N ARG A 169 -15.03 7.65 -6.28
CA ARG A 169 -14.46 7.20 -7.54
C ARG A 169 -13.05 6.67 -7.40
N GLY A 170 -12.30 7.25 -6.46
CA GLY A 170 -10.96 6.81 -6.12
C GLY A 170 -10.60 7.25 -4.71
N HIS A 171 -9.78 6.46 -4.06
CA HIS A 171 -9.30 6.71 -2.72
C HIS A 171 -7.78 6.53 -2.68
N TYR A 172 -7.09 7.44 -2.02
CA TYR A 172 -5.66 7.33 -1.75
C TYR A 172 -5.39 7.66 -0.29
N ARG A 173 -4.93 6.67 0.45
CA ARG A 173 -4.45 6.79 1.82
C ARG A 173 -2.94 6.88 1.85
N ILE A 174 -2.44 7.89 2.56
CA ILE A 174 -1.05 8.08 2.93
C ILE A 174 -0.98 7.88 4.44
N ASP A 175 -0.10 7.00 4.89
CA ASP A 175 0.23 6.83 6.30
C ASP A 175 1.72 6.54 6.45
N LEU A 176 2.52 7.60 6.57
CA LEU A 176 3.97 7.47 6.69
C LEU A 176 4.41 6.84 8.02
N ASN A 177 3.50 6.64 8.98
CA ASN A 177 3.80 5.88 10.19
C ASN A 177 3.76 4.37 9.92
N ASP A 178 2.99 3.91 8.91
CA ASP A 178 3.04 2.54 8.42
C ASP A 178 4.21 2.38 7.43
N THR A 179 5.35 1.94 7.97
CA THR A 179 6.55 1.68 7.16
C THR A 179 6.42 0.51 6.17
N SER A 180 5.40 -0.35 6.32
CA SER A 180 5.18 -1.49 5.42
C SER A 180 4.35 -1.10 4.21
N ASN A 181 3.27 -0.34 4.40
CA ASN A 181 2.37 0.09 3.33
C ASN A 181 1.98 1.57 3.46
N PRO A 182 2.94 2.50 3.28
CA PRO A 182 2.70 3.92 3.51
C PRO A 182 1.75 4.55 2.48
N ASP A 183 1.49 3.87 1.36
CA ASP A 183 0.61 4.31 0.30
C ASP A 183 -0.36 3.21 -0.09
N THR A 184 -1.66 3.50 -0.01
CA THR A 184 -2.73 2.61 -0.48
C THR A 184 -3.64 3.38 -1.42
N GLY A 185 -3.81 2.89 -2.65
CA GLY A 185 -4.67 3.53 -3.66
C GLY A 185 -5.66 2.54 -4.25
N SER A 186 -6.89 3.00 -4.49
CA SER A 186 -7.97 2.18 -5.05
C SER A 186 -8.91 3.00 -5.94
N ILE A 187 -9.59 2.30 -6.86
CA ILE A 187 -10.89 2.75 -7.38
C ILE A 187 -11.96 2.33 -6.37
N GLY A 188 -12.99 3.15 -6.23
CA GLY A 188 -13.97 2.96 -5.16
C GLY A 188 -13.39 3.30 -3.80
N PHE A 189 -14.08 2.86 -2.76
CA PHE A 189 -13.63 2.96 -1.37
C PHE A 189 -13.79 1.61 -0.65
N ALA A 190 -12.91 1.37 0.31
CA ALA A 190 -13.02 0.30 1.30
C ALA A 190 -12.61 0.87 2.66
N ASP A 191 -13.44 0.60 3.67
CA ASP A 191 -13.15 0.90 5.06
C ASP A 191 -12.29 -0.20 5.69
N ASP A 192 -11.59 0.15 6.77
CA ASP A 192 -10.71 -0.77 7.51
C ASP A 192 -11.50 -1.94 8.15
N SER A 193 -12.83 -1.79 8.27
CA SER A 193 -13.76 -2.85 8.71
C SER A 193 -14.03 -3.94 7.67
N GLY A 194 -13.60 -3.75 6.42
CA GLY A 194 -13.87 -4.65 5.29
C GLY A 194 -15.15 -4.32 4.52
N VAL A 195 -15.89 -3.28 4.91
CA VAL A 195 -17.00 -2.74 4.12
C VAL A 195 -16.44 -1.98 2.92
N HIS A 196 -16.90 -2.28 1.71
CA HIS A 196 -16.39 -1.66 0.49
C HIS A 196 -17.49 -1.37 -0.53
N SER A 197 -17.24 -0.35 -1.35
CA SER A 197 -18.08 0.00 -2.50
C SER A 197 -18.11 -1.15 -3.52
N LYS A 198 -19.17 -1.21 -4.33
CA LYS A 198 -19.30 -2.22 -5.41
C LYS A 198 -18.18 -2.17 -6.43
N GLN A 199 -17.64 -0.98 -6.68
CA GLN A 199 -16.60 -0.75 -7.69
C GLN A 199 -15.19 -0.86 -7.10
N TYR A 200 -15.07 -1.23 -5.81
CA TYR A 200 -13.78 -1.27 -5.13
C TYR A 200 -12.78 -2.17 -5.86
N ARG A 201 -11.61 -1.60 -6.13
CA ARG A 201 -10.47 -2.33 -6.69
C ARG A 201 -9.17 -1.64 -6.28
N ARG A 202 -8.30 -2.37 -5.60
CA ARG A 202 -6.97 -1.88 -5.23
C ARG A 202 -6.06 -1.70 -6.45
N ILE A 203 -5.30 -0.63 -6.46
CA ILE A 203 -4.34 -0.25 -7.52
C ILE A 203 -2.91 -0.44 -7.01
N PHE A 204 -2.61 0.05 -5.81
CA PHE A 204 -1.32 -0.08 -5.14
C PHE A 204 -1.51 -0.14 -3.63
#